data_AF-A0A963EP70-F1
#
_entry.id   AF-A0A963EP70-F1
#
_cell.length_a   1.000
_cell.length_b   1.000
_cell.length_c   1.000
_cell.angle_alpha   90.00
_cell.angle_beta   90.00
_cell.angle_gamma   90.00
#
_symmetry.space_group_name_H-M   'P 1'
#
loop_
_entity.id
_entity.type
_entity.pdbx_description
1 polymer ?
#
loop_
_entity_poly.entity_id
_entity_poly.type
_entity_poly.pdbx_seq_one_letter_code
_entity_poly.pdbx_strand_id
1 'polypeptide(L)' 'STPWTGELRPERKGTVRQLDLGKSETNCQLKKGDLLGWFNMGSTVILLLPRQACELNDGLRQGSALRMGEKIGTLASPVQ' A
#
# COMPACT_ATOMS: atom_id res chain seq x y z
N SER A 1 15.38 -5.33 -8.67
CA SER A 1 14.79 -6.32 -7.75
C SER A 1 14.78 -5.73 -6.35
N THR A 2 13.85 -6.15 -5.50
CA THR A 2 13.91 -5.80 -4.07
C THR A 2 14.75 -6.86 -3.33
N PRO A 3 15.40 -6.50 -2.21
CA PRO A 3 16.15 -7.48 -1.40
C PRO A 3 15.28 -8.63 -0.87
N TRP A 4 13.96 -8.43 -0.81
CA TRP A 4 13.03 -9.31 -0.09
C TRP A 4 12.35 -10.34 -1.00
N THR A 5 12.03 -9.94 -2.22
CA THR A 5 11.19 -10.71 -3.16
C THR A 5 11.82 -10.87 -4.53
N GLY A 6 13.03 -10.33 -4.74
CA GLY A 6 13.64 -10.31 -6.07
C GLY A 6 12.87 -9.37 -7.00
N GLU A 7 12.83 -9.71 -8.29
CA GLU A 7 12.02 -8.99 -9.26
C GLU A 7 10.58 -9.55 -9.23
N LEU A 8 9.60 -8.73 -8.81
CA LEU A 8 8.19 -9.07 -8.91
C LEU A 8 7.63 -8.53 -10.22
N ARG A 9 7.44 -9.43 -11.19
CA ARG A 9 6.76 -9.10 -12.45
C ARG A 9 5.26 -9.35 -12.29
N PRO A 10 4.39 -8.34 -12.52
CA PRO A 10 2.96 -8.56 -12.50
C PRO A 10 2.56 -9.55 -13.61
N GLU A 11 1.73 -10.53 -13.27
CA GLU A 11 1.17 -11.43 -14.27
C GLU A 11 0.19 -10.66 -15.18
N ARG A 12 0.15 -11.04 -16.45
CA ARG A 12 -0.70 -10.36 -17.46
C ARG A 12 -2.20 -10.49 -17.19
N LYS A 13 -2.60 -11.49 -16.41
CA LYS A 13 -3.97 -11.67 -15.93
C LYS A 13 -4.00 -11.12 -14.51
N GLY A 14 -4.97 -10.25 -14.20
CA GLY A 14 -5.12 -9.57 -12.91
C GLY A 14 -5.44 -10.49 -11.72
N THR A 15 -4.85 -11.68 -11.69
CA THR A 15 -4.90 -12.65 -10.61
C THR A 15 -4.16 -12.07 -9.42
N VAL A 16 -4.87 -11.96 -8.28
CA VAL A 16 -4.24 -11.60 -7.01
C VAL A 16 -3.32 -12.75 -6.60
N ARG A 17 -2.01 -12.47 -6.54
CA ARG A 17 -1.02 -13.41 -6.02
C ARG A 17 -0.72 -13.06 -4.56
N GLN A 18 -0.97 -13.99 -3.65
CA GLN A 18 -0.52 -13.87 -2.27
C GLN A 18 0.99 -14.15 -2.23
N LEU A 19 1.77 -13.22 -1.66
CA LEU A 19 3.18 -13.43 -1.41
C LEU A 19 3.38 -13.94 0.01
N ASP A 20 4.00 -15.10 0.14
CA ASP A 20 4.48 -15.62 1.43
C ASP A 20 5.89 -15.06 1.68
N LEU A 21 5.95 -13.94 2.40
CA LEU A 21 7.20 -13.26 2.75
C LEU A 21 7.98 -14.01 3.84
N GLY A 22 7.35 -14.93 4.58
CA GLY A 22 7.97 -15.67 5.68
C GLY A 22 8.93 -16.78 5.23
N LYS A 23 8.90 -17.15 3.94
CA LYS A 23 9.81 -18.15 3.34
C LYS A 23 11.00 -17.54 2.61
N SER A 24 11.17 -16.22 2.66
CA SER A 24 12.35 -15.56 2.10
C SER A 24 13.59 -15.98 2.88
N GLU A 25 14.68 -16.31 2.18
CA GLU A 25 15.99 -16.62 2.79
C GLU A 25 16.56 -15.43 3.61
N THR A 26 15.96 -14.25 3.47
CA THR A 26 16.33 -13.04 4.21
C THR A 26 15.67 -13.06 5.58
N ASN A 27 16.49 -13.22 6.63
CA ASN A 27 16.08 -13.20 8.02
C ASN A 27 15.17 -11.99 8.33
N CYS A 28 13.89 -12.25 8.61
CA CYS A 28 12.79 -11.26 8.65
C CYS A 28 12.85 -10.33 9.88
N GLN A 29 13.80 -9.40 9.90
CA GLN A 29 13.77 -8.26 10.82
C GLN A 29 13.70 -6.96 10.02
N LEU A 30 12.49 -6.39 9.94
CA LEU A 30 12.22 -5.10 9.32
C LEU A 30 12.24 -4.01 10.39
N LYS A 31 13.02 -2.96 10.15
CA LYS A 31 12.98 -1.74 10.94
C LYS A 31 12.00 -0.76 10.30
N LYS A 32 11.51 0.16 11.13
CA LYS A 32 10.70 1.27 10.66
C LYS A 32 11.50 2.09 9.63
N GLY A 33 10.93 2.25 8.44
CA GLY A 33 11.55 3.00 7.34
C GLY A 33 12.31 2.13 6.34
N ASP A 34 12.40 0.82 6.55
CA ASP A 34 13.05 -0.08 5.61
C ASP A 34 12.28 -0.17 4.28
N LEU A 35 13.03 -0.14 3.17
CA LEU A 35 12.47 -0.26 1.83
C LEU A 35 12.05 -1.72 1.57
N LEU A 36 10.75 -1.97 1.54
CA LEU A 36 10.17 -3.27 1.20
C LEU A 36 10.00 -3.49 -0.32
N GLY A 37 9.81 -2.40 -1.05
CA GLY A 37 9.62 -2.42 -2.49
C GLY A 37 9.14 -1.08 -3.01
N TRP A 38 9.02 -0.99 -4.33
CA TRP A 38 8.54 0.20 -5.02
C TRP A 38 7.53 -0.19 -6.09
N PHE A 39 6.63 0.73 -6.43
CA PHE A 39 5.60 0.53 -7.43
C PHE A 39 5.99 1.28 -8.70
N ASN A 40 6.12 0.57 -9.81
CA ASN A 40 6.30 1.17 -11.13
C ASN A 40 4.93 1.40 -11.80
N MET A 41 4.05 2.17 -11.14
CA MET A 41 2.70 2.46 -11.62
C MET A 41 2.46 3.97 -11.57
N GLY A 42 2.81 4.72 -12.62
CA GLY A 42 2.47 6.13 -12.82
C GLY A 42 2.33 7.00 -11.54
N SER A 43 1.34 7.88 -11.52
CA SER A 43 0.97 8.69 -10.36
C SER A 43 0.14 7.87 -9.37
N THR A 44 0.81 7.05 -8.55
CA THR A 44 0.19 6.28 -7.44
C THR A 44 0.61 6.86 -6.09
N VAL A 45 -0.36 7.04 -5.19
CA VAL A 45 -0.11 7.39 -3.78
C VAL A 45 -0.55 6.22 -2.90
N ILE A 46 0.30 5.80 -1.98
CA ILE A 46 -0.04 4.82 -0.95
C ILE A 46 -0.10 5.55 0.39
N LEU A 47 -1.29 5.60 0.99
CA LEU A 47 -1.50 6.18 2.31
C LEU A 47 -1.54 5.09 3.37
N LEU A 48 -0.59 5.14 4.31
CA LEU A 48 -0.57 4.29 5.50
C LEU A 48 -1.02 5.11 6.70
N LEU A 49 -2.06 4.64 7.38
CA LEU A 49 -2.68 5.32 8.50
C LEU A 49 -2.76 4.35 9.68
N PRO A 50 -2.55 4.81 10.93
CA PRO A 50 -2.82 3.98 12.10
C PRO A 50 -4.27 3.51 12.12
N ARG A 51 -4.53 2.42 12.84
CA ARG A 51 -5.90 1.93 13.04
C ARG A 51 -6.76 3.06 13.59
N GLN A 52 -7.94 3.25 12.99
CA GLN A 52 -8.92 4.28 13.35
C GLN A 52 -8.44 5.74 13.20
N ALA A 53 -7.38 6.02 12.44
CA ALA A 53 -6.88 7.39 12.26
C ALA A 53 -7.62 8.22 11.20
N CYS A 54 -8.50 7.60 10.39
CA CYS A 54 -9.20 8.28 9.30
C CYS A 54 -10.52 7.59 8.98
N GLU A 55 -11.51 8.41 8.67
CA GLU A 55 -12.78 8.00 8.08
C GLU A 55 -12.76 8.38 6.60
N LEU A 56 -12.76 7.37 5.72
CA LEU A 56 -12.82 7.59 4.27
C LEU A 56 -14.21 8.08 3.88
N ASN A 57 -14.27 8.94 2.86
CA ASN A 57 -15.54 9.44 2.32
C ASN A 57 -16.33 8.29 1.68
N ASP A 58 -17.64 8.18 1.96
CA ASP A 58 -18.50 7.07 1.49
C ASP A 58 -18.58 6.94 -0.04
N GLY A 59 -18.30 8.04 -0.76
CA GLY A 59 -18.23 8.08 -2.22
C GLY A 59 -16.95 7.44 -2.80
N LEU A 60 -15.93 7.23 -1.97
CA LEU A 60 -14.66 6.64 -2.40
C LEU A 60 -14.79 5.11 -2.44
N ARG A 61 -14.83 4.57 -3.66
CA ARG A 61 -14.97 3.12 -3.92
C ARG A 61 -13.86 2.67 -4.85
N GLN A 62 -13.69 1.35 -4.93
CA GLN A 62 -12.75 0.76 -5.88
C GLN A 62 -13.13 1.19 -7.31
N GLY A 63 -12.15 1.72 -8.05
CA GLY A 63 -12.34 2.21 -9.42
C GLY A 63 -12.90 3.63 -9.52
N SER A 64 -13.21 4.30 -8.41
CA SER A 64 -13.56 5.72 -8.43
C SER A 64 -12.42 6.55 -9.03
N ALA A 65 -12.76 7.42 -9.99
CA ALA A 65 -11.82 8.41 -10.49
C ALA A 65 -11.56 9.47 -9.40
N LEU A 66 -10.30 9.85 -9.23
CA LEU A 66 -9.86 10.86 -8.26
C LEU A 66 -9.37 12.11 -8.96
N ARG A 67 -9.65 13.28 -8.38
CA ARG A 67 -9.12 14.57 -8.83
C ARG A 67 -8.14 15.15 -7.82
N MET A 68 -7.17 15.91 -8.32
CA MET A 68 -6.25 16.66 -7.47
C MET A 68 -7.05 17.66 -6.62
N GLY A 69 -6.79 17.70 -5.31
CA GLY A 69 -7.50 18.53 -4.34
C GLY A 69 -8.85 17.96 -3.87
N GLU A 70 -9.28 16.80 -4.37
CA GLU A 70 -10.50 16.15 -3.92
C GLU A 70 -10.35 15.57 -2.51
N LYS A 71 -11.35 15.82 -1.65
CA LYS A 71 -11.37 15.28 -0.29
C LYS A 71 -11.73 13.79 -0.30
N ILE A 72 -10.75 12.95 0.04
CA ILE A 72 -10.91 11.48 0.09
C ILE A 72 -11.35 10.94 1.47
N GLY A 73 -11.24 11.74 2.53
CA GLY A 73 -11.55 11.34 3.90
C GLY A 73 -11.28 12.45 4.90
N THR A 74 -11.54 12.17 6.17
CA THR A 74 -11.31 13.08 7.29
C THR A 74 -10.50 12.34 8.35
N LEU A 75 -9.48 12.99 8.91
CA LEU A 75 -8.72 12.41 10.01
C LEU A 75 -9.61 12.32 11.25
N ALA A 76 -9.60 11.17 11.91
CA ALA A 76 -10.24 11.03 13.20
C ALA A 76 -9.47 11.87 14.23
N SER A 77 -10.20 12.46 15.17
CA SER A 77 -9.56 13.15 16.30
C SER A 77 -8.58 12.19 16.99
N PRO A 78 -7.38 12.65 17.36
CA PRO A 78 -6.41 11.80 18.03
C PRO A 78 -7.06 11.20 19.29
N VAL A 79 -6.97 9.87 19.43
CA VAL A 79 -7.23 9.21 20.70
C VAL A 79 -6.15 9.71 21.65
N GLN A 80 -6.54 10.54 22.62
CA GLN A 80 -5.66 11.01 23.71
C GLN A 80 -5.15 9.84 24.54
#